data_AF-A0A4Q3YPK9-F1
#
_entry.id   AF-A0A4Q3YPK9-F1
#
_cell.length_a   1.000
_cell.length_b   1.000
_cell.length_c   1.000
_cell.angle_alpha   90.00
_cell.angle_beta   90.00
_cell.angle_gamma   90.00
#
_symmetry.space_group_name_H-M   'P 1'
#
loop_
_entity.id
_entity.type
_entity.pdbx_description
1 polymer ?
#
loop_
_entity_poly.entity_id
_entity_poly.type
_entity_poly.pdbx_seq_one_letter_code
_entity_poly.pdbx_strand_id
1 'polypeptide(L)'
;MQSIAKQRRAFEKELFATIGPALRGTGWKKSGQIIFRQSGEFFQDIEISVFLNEQKIRVTQRIKPMTLDVILWNILGMPENARKPLSFRSDGAFTCLALPIDDALLDSPFDTVSDALVALKAIVDSSEKLYHSVLTETDFSTLLTQHTNQRERGAYAVTLVTSLINDGDRNAAADLATAYDSGELRSCMNLSCDGVSFHRLALDWLAREHH
;
A
#
# COMPACT_ATOMS: atom_id res chain seq x y z
N MET A 1 15.96 24.14 -27.38
CA MET A 1 15.77 23.67 -25.98
C MET A 1 14.77 22.53 -25.98
N GLN A 2 15.09 21.39 -25.36
CA GLN A 2 14.06 20.39 -25.06
C GLN A 2 13.19 20.91 -23.91
N SER A 3 11.88 20.63 -23.92
CA SER A 3 11.02 20.98 -22.79
C SER A 3 11.45 20.22 -21.53
N ILE A 4 11.30 20.85 -20.36
CA ILE A 4 11.59 20.23 -19.06
C ILE A 4 10.90 18.86 -18.92
N ALA A 5 9.65 18.75 -19.37
CA ALA A 5 8.89 17.50 -19.38
C ALA A 5 9.56 16.38 -20.20
N LYS A 6 10.16 16.71 -21.36
CA LYS A 6 10.87 15.71 -22.17
C LYS A 6 12.13 15.23 -21.46
N GLN A 7 12.87 16.13 -20.81
CA GLN A 7 14.05 15.78 -20.03
C GLN A 7 13.68 14.92 -18.81
N ARG A 8 12.63 15.28 -18.07
CA ARG A 8 12.16 14.52 -16.89
C ARG A 8 11.63 13.13 -17.26
N ARG A 9 10.96 12.95 -18.40
CA ARG A 9 10.58 11.62 -18.91
C ARG A 9 11.78 10.75 -19.26
N ALA A 10 12.83 11.34 -19.85
CA ALA A 10 14.07 10.61 -20.13
C ALA A 10 14.75 10.17 -18.83
N PHE A 11 14.85 11.09 -17.86
CA PHE A 11 15.35 10.82 -16.52
C PHE A 11 14.55 9.72 -15.81
N GLU A 12 13.22 9.78 -15.81
CA GLU A 12 12.34 8.76 -15.23
C GLU A 12 12.60 7.37 -15.82
N LYS A 13 12.67 7.29 -17.15
CA LYS A 13 12.94 6.02 -17.86
C LYS A 13 14.31 5.45 -17.46
N GLU A 14 15.33 6.30 -17.41
CA GLU A 14 16.69 5.89 -17.05
C GLU A 14 16.79 5.47 -15.57
N LEU A 15 16.16 6.23 -14.67
CA LEU A 15 16.06 5.90 -13.25
C LEU A 15 15.42 4.52 -13.05
N PHE A 16 14.29 4.26 -13.70
CA PHE A 16 13.63 2.97 -13.55
C PHE A 16 14.37 1.81 -14.22
N ALA A 17 15.14 2.07 -15.27
CA ALA A 17 16.03 1.07 -15.87
C ALA A 17 17.21 0.70 -14.96
N THR A 18 17.69 1.64 -14.13
CA THR A 18 18.85 1.45 -13.24
C THR A 18 18.49 0.88 -11.87
N ILE A 19 17.29 1.17 -11.35
CA ILE A 19 16.82 0.62 -10.06
C ILE A 19 16.82 -0.92 -10.07
N GLY A 20 16.31 -1.57 -11.12
CA GLY A 20 16.21 -3.04 -11.17
C GLY A 20 17.56 -3.74 -10.93
N PRO A 21 18.62 -3.41 -11.70
CA PRO A 21 19.97 -3.89 -11.44
C PRO A 21 20.50 -3.59 -10.04
N ALA A 22 20.20 -2.41 -9.48
CA ALA A 22 20.68 -2.00 -8.16
C ALA A 22 20.04 -2.79 -7.00
N LEU A 23 18.84 -3.36 -7.20
CA LEU A 23 18.15 -4.16 -6.18
C LEU A 23 18.60 -5.62 -6.12
N ARG A 24 19.47 -6.08 -7.03
CA ARG A 24 19.91 -7.48 -7.07
C ARG A 24 20.55 -7.89 -5.73
N GLY A 25 20.09 -9.01 -5.18
CA GLY A 25 20.60 -9.55 -3.91
C GLY A 25 20.06 -8.87 -2.64
N THR A 26 19.25 -7.81 -2.76
CA THR A 26 18.69 -7.07 -1.61
C THR A 26 17.36 -7.65 -1.10
N GLY A 27 16.77 -8.60 -1.83
CA GLY A 27 15.41 -9.11 -1.56
C GLY A 27 14.28 -8.23 -2.09
N TRP A 28 14.56 -6.96 -2.41
CA TRP A 28 13.61 -6.07 -3.07
C TRP A 28 13.42 -6.43 -4.54
N LYS A 29 12.18 -6.29 -5.00
CA LYS A 29 11.75 -6.50 -6.39
C LYS A 29 11.14 -5.21 -6.92
N LYS A 30 10.99 -5.10 -8.24
CA LYS A 30 10.47 -3.91 -8.91
C LYS A 30 9.30 -4.29 -9.83
N SER A 31 8.23 -3.50 -9.80
CA SER A 31 7.12 -3.51 -10.77
C SER A 31 6.78 -2.05 -11.11
N GLY A 32 6.98 -1.64 -12.37
CA GLY A 32 6.71 -0.27 -12.80
C GLY A 32 7.49 0.77 -11.97
N GLN A 33 6.75 1.66 -11.31
CA GLN A 33 7.26 2.73 -10.45
C GLN A 33 7.43 2.32 -8.97
N ILE A 34 7.12 1.07 -8.65
CA ILE A 34 7.09 0.56 -7.29
C ILE A 34 8.22 -0.46 -7.10
N ILE A 35 8.89 -0.36 -5.95
CA ILE A 35 9.76 -1.42 -5.45
C ILE A 35 9.11 -2.03 -4.21
N PHE A 36 9.19 -3.34 -4.05
CA PHE A 36 8.46 -4.05 -3.01
C PHE A 36 9.24 -5.25 -2.49
N ARG A 37 8.96 -5.63 -1.25
CA ARG A 37 9.43 -6.89 -0.66
C ARG A 37 8.42 -7.41 0.36
N GLN A 38 8.61 -8.67 0.72
CA GLN A 38 8.02 -9.23 1.92
C GLN A 38 9.10 -9.34 2.98
N SER A 39 8.77 -8.99 4.23
CA SER A 39 9.64 -9.18 5.39
C SER A 39 8.81 -9.73 6.54
N GLY A 40 9.03 -11.01 6.85
CA GLY A 40 8.16 -11.75 7.77
C GLY A 40 6.71 -11.76 7.27
N GLU A 41 5.81 -11.27 8.12
CA GLU A 41 4.36 -11.22 7.88
C GLU A 41 3.91 -9.94 7.17
N PHE A 42 4.82 -9.06 6.78
CA PHE A 42 4.50 -7.76 6.23
C PHE A 42 4.88 -7.63 4.76
N PHE A 43 3.97 -7.01 4.00
CA PHE A 43 4.22 -6.48 2.68
C PHE A 43 4.71 -5.04 2.79
N GLN A 44 5.83 -4.74 2.14
CA GLN A 44 6.43 -3.42 2.11
C GLN A 44 6.56 -2.99 0.67
N ASP A 45 6.16 -1.75 0.37
CA ASP A 45 6.45 -1.15 -0.90
C ASP A 45 6.89 0.31 -0.77
N ILE A 46 7.59 0.76 -1.80
CA ILE A 46 8.06 2.12 -1.96
C ILE A 46 7.64 2.56 -3.35
N GLU A 47 6.72 3.51 -3.41
CA GLU A 47 6.29 4.17 -4.64
C GLU A 47 7.21 5.35 -4.95
N ILE A 48 7.74 5.39 -6.17
CA ILE A 48 8.67 6.43 -6.62
C ILE A 48 7.98 7.21 -7.73
N SER A 49 7.71 8.50 -7.52
CA SER A 49 7.09 9.37 -8.51
C SER A 49 8.04 10.48 -8.95
N VAL A 50 8.34 10.54 -10.25
CA VAL A 50 9.17 11.60 -10.84
C VAL A 50 8.27 12.75 -11.31
N PHE A 51 8.53 13.95 -10.82
CA PHE A 51 7.79 15.14 -11.26
C PHE A 51 8.26 15.52 -12.66
N LEU A 52 7.30 15.73 -13.58
CA LEU A 52 7.60 16.05 -14.98
C LEU A 52 7.84 17.54 -15.22
N ASN A 53 7.29 18.38 -14.35
CA ASN A 53 7.37 19.84 -14.40
C ASN A 53 8.46 20.40 -13.48
N GLU A 54 9.00 19.60 -12.57
CA GLU A 54 9.95 20.00 -11.54
C GLU A 54 11.06 18.96 -11.37
N GLN A 55 12.23 19.38 -10.89
CA GLN A 55 13.34 18.47 -10.58
C GLN A 55 13.15 17.81 -9.21
N LYS A 56 12.02 17.11 -9.05
CA LYS A 56 11.65 16.46 -7.78
C LYS A 56 11.33 15.00 -7.99
N ILE A 57 11.55 14.23 -6.93
CA ILE A 57 11.12 12.84 -6.82
C ILE A 57 10.38 12.71 -5.48
N ARG A 58 9.17 12.18 -5.51
CA ARG A 58 8.47 11.77 -4.28
C ARG A 58 8.67 10.29 -4.06
N VAL A 59 8.93 9.92 -2.82
CA VAL A 59 9.15 8.54 -2.40
C VAL A 59 8.22 8.26 -1.24
N THR A 60 7.27 7.36 -1.42
CA THR A 60 6.28 7.01 -0.39
C THR A 60 6.51 5.58 0.06
N GLN A 61 6.90 5.40 1.33
CA GLN A 61 7.10 4.10 1.93
C GLN A 61 5.80 3.64 2.58
N ARG A 62 5.32 2.45 2.22
CA ARG A 62 4.06 1.90 2.72
C ARG A 62 4.22 0.48 3.25
N ILE A 63 3.32 0.11 4.15
CA ILE A 63 3.27 -1.23 4.74
C ILE A 63 1.85 -1.72 4.93
N LYS A 64 1.67 -3.04 4.85
CA LYS A 64 0.47 -3.73 5.34
C LYS A 64 0.81 -5.17 5.75
N PRO A 65 0.08 -5.79 6.69
CA PRO A 65 0.15 -7.23 6.91
C PRO A 65 -0.20 -8.02 5.63
N MET A 66 0.54 -9.09 5.35
CA MET A 66 0.29 -10.01 4.25
C MET A 66 -1.07 -10.71 4.36
N THR A 67 -1.58 -10.85 5.58
CA THR A 67 -2.87 -11.50 5.86
C THR A 67 -4.05 -10.67 5.34
N LEU A 68 -3.92 -9.34 5.22
CA LEU A 68 -5.06 -8.48 4.90
C LEU A 68 -5.65 -8.77 3.51
N ASP A 69 -4.81 -8.91 2.47
CA ASP A 69 -5.35 -9.25 1.15
C ASP A 69 -5.95 -10.67 1.13
N VAL A 70 -5.45 -11.59 1.96
CA VAL A 70 -6.00 -12.95 2.05
C VAL A 70 -7.39 -12.92 2.66
N ILE A 71 -7.58 -12.17 3.75
CA ILE A 71 -8.90 -11.95 4.36
C ILE A 71 -9.84 -11.29 3.34
N LEU A 72 -9.38 -10.24 2.66
CA LEU A 72 -10.15 -9.58 1.60
C LEU A 72 -10.61 -10.58 0.53
N TRP A 73 -9.68 -11.36 -0.03
CA TRP A 73 -10.00 -12.32 -1.08
C TRP A 73 -10.93 -13.42 -0.62
N ASN A 74 -10.83 -13.87 0.63
CA ASN A 74 -11.78 -14.83 1.19
C ASN A 74 -13.20 -14.24 1.31
N ILE A 75 -13.31 -12.99 1.76
CA ILE A 75 -14.59 -12.27 1.83
C ILE A 75 -15.21 -12.11 0.43
N LEU A 76 -14.38 -11.81 -0.57
CA LEU A 76 -14.82 -11.64 -1.96
C LEU A 76 -15.04 -12.98 -2.69
N GLY A 77 -14.79 -14.13 -2.06
CA GLY A 77 -14.92 -15.43 -2.70
C GLY A 77 -13.86 -15.73 -3.78
N MET A 78 -12.67 -15.12 -3.69
CA MET A 78 -11.55 -15.26 -4.63
C MET A 78 -10.25 -15.79 -3.99
N PRO A 79 -10.29 -16.89 -3.19
CA PRO A 79 -9.11 -17.37 -2.45
C PRO A 79 -7.92 -17.75 -3.35
N GLU A 80 -8.15 -18.04 -4.63
CA GLU A 80 -7.11 -18.32 -5.62
C GLU A 80 -6.15 -17.16 -5.86
N ASN A 81 -6.56 -15.92 -5.54
CA ASN A 81 -5.70 -14.74 -5.61
C ASN A 81 -4.50 -14.83 -4.65
N ALA A 82 -4.57 -15.67 -3.61
CA ALA A 82 -3.43 -15.96 -2.74
C ALA A 82 -2.23 -16.57 -3.48
N ARG A 83 -2.43 -17.14 -4.68
CA ARG A 83 -1.38 -17.72 -5.52
C ARG A 83 -0.74 -16.71 -6.49
N LYS A 84 -1.23 -15.48 -6.54
CA LYS A 84 -0.71 -14.42 -7.41
C LYS A 84 0.71 -14.00 -6.97
N PRO A 85 1.53 -13.47 -7.89
CA PRO A 85 2.86 -12.98 -7.54
C PRO A 85 2.79 -11.85 -6.50
N LEU A 86 3.86 -11.68 -5.72
CA LEU A 86 3.92 -10.68 -4.65
C LEU A 86 3.60 -9.25 -5.13
N SER A 87 3.96 -8.89 -6.37
CA SER A 87 3.64 -7.58 -6.96
C SER A 87 2.14 -7.31 -7.01
N PHE A 88 1.31 -8.35 -7.15
CA PHE A 88 -0.14 -8.24 -7.21
C PHE A 88 -0.71 -7.56 -5.97
N ARG A 89 -0.01 -7.62 -4.82
CA ARG A 89 -0.43 -6.94 -3.59
C ARG A 89 -0.22 -5.42 -3.62
N SER A 90 0.53 -4.90 -4.58
CA SER A 90 0.76 -3.46 -4.74
C SER A 90 -0.15 -2.85 -5.80
N ASP A 91 -0.25 -3.49 -6.97
CA ASP A 91 -0.90 -2.95 -8.16
C ASP A 91 -2.09 -3.79 -8.66
N GLY A 92 -2.43 -4.87 -7.97
CA GLY A 92 -3.53 -5.75 -8.32
C GLY A 92 -4.89 -5.18 -7.96
N ALA A 93 -5.90 -5.55 -8.76
CA ALA A 93 -7.29 -5.34 -8.39
C ALA A 93 -7.63 -6.11 -7.11
N PHE A 94 -8.59 -5.58 -6.35
CA PHE A 94 -9.09 -6.21 -5.11
C PHE A 94 -7.99 -6.42 -4.07
N THR A 95 -7.18 -5.40 -3.79
CA THR A 95 -6.17 -5.42 -2.73
C THR A 95 -6.47 -4.41 -1.64
N CYS A 96 -6.01 -4.68 -0.43
CA CYS A 96 -6.00 -3.72 0.66
C CYS A 96 -4.96 -2.63 0.39
N LEU A 97 -5.24 -1.39 0.77
CA LEU A 97 -4.27 -0.32 0.66
C LEU A 97 -3.17 -0.49 1.72
N ALA A 98 -1.93 -0.32 1.31
CA ALA A 98 -0.82 -0.19 2.25
C ALA A 98 -0.85 1.20 2.90
N LEU A 99 -0.56 1.27 4.20
CA LEU A 99 -0.49 2.51 4.97
C LEU A 99 0.83 3.22 4.68
N PRO A 100 0.83 4.48 4.22
CA PRO A 100 2.03 5.30 4.17
C PRO A 100 2.55 5.56 5.58
N ILE A 101 3.81 5.23 5.80
CA ILE A 101 4.49 5.47 7.09
C ILE A 101 5.63 6.48 6.98
N ASP A 102 6.04 6.78 5.76
CA ASP A 102 6.98 7.85 5.45
C ASP A 102 6.76 8.35 4.02
N ASP A 103 6.99 9.64 3.83
CA ASP A 103 6.82 10.34 2.56
C ASP A 103 7.92 11.39 2.43
N ALA A 104 8.88 11.09 1.56
CA ALA A 104 10.04 11.93 1.31
C ALA A 104 9.88 12.64 -0.03
N LEU A 105 9.99 13.97 0.00
CA LEU A 105 10.16 14.77 -1.21
C LEU A 105 11.64 15.09 -1.38
N LEU A 106 12.23 14.53 -2.43
CA LEU A 106 13.63 14.73 -2.77
C LEU A 106 13.79 15.95 -3.68
N ASP A 107 14.08 17.09 -3.06
CA ASP A 107 14.22 18.42 -3.67
C ASP A 107 15.70 18.77 -3.96
N SER A 108 16.42 17.85 -4.61
CA SER A 108 17.78 18.13 -5.11
C SER A 108 17.75 18.14 -6.64
N PRO A 109 18.51 19.02 -7.32
CA PRO A 109 18.81 18.81 -8.72
C PRO A 109 19.58 17.49 -8.79
N PHE A 110 18.87 16.42 -9.12
CA PHE A 110 19.50 15.16 -9.48
C PHE A 110 20.10 15.39 -10.86
N ASP A 111 21.30 15.98 -10.88
CA ASP A 111 22.07 16.23 -12.10
C ASP A 111 22.30 14.92 -12.85
N THR A 112 22.31 13.79 -12.13
CA THR A 112 22.36 12.44 -12.69
C THR A 112 21.39 11.46 -12.02
N VAL A 113 21.08 10.38 -12.73
CA VAL A 113 20.35 9.22 -12.17
C VAL A 113 21.13 8.55 -11.03
N SER A 114 22.47 8.64 -11.05
CA SER A 114 23.31 8.06 -10.00
C SER A 114 23.06 8.70 -8.63
N ASP A 115 22.90 10.03 -8.60
CA ASP A 115 22.64 10.76 -7.36
C ASP A 115 21.27 10.39 -6.77
N ALA A 116 20.26 10.26 -7.64
CA ALA A 116 18.94 9.80 -7.25
C ALA A 116 18.98 8.37 -6.70
N LEU A 117 19.78 7.49 -7.31
CA LEU A 117 19.93 6.12 -6.86
C LEU A 117 20.58 6.02 -5.48
N VAL A 118 21.56 6.89 -5.17
CA VAL A 118 22.17 6.98 -3.84
C VAL A 118 21.12 7.38 -2.79
N ALA A 119 20.31 8.40 -3.08
CA ALA A 119 19.24 8.84 -2.18
C ALA A 119 18.19 7.73 -1.97
N LEU A 120 17.75 7.07 -3.05
CA LEU A 120 16.80 5.96 -2.97
C LEU A 120 17.35 4.77 -2.19
N LYS A 121 18.64 4.45 -2.34
CA LYS A 121 19.28 3.38 -1.58
C LYS A 121 19.28 3.69 -0.09
N ALA A 122 19.59 4.93 0.31
CA ALA A 122 19.52 5.33 1.71
C ALA A 122 18.12 5.16 2.30
N ILE A 123 17.07 5.48 1.53
CA ILE A 123 15.67 5.25 1.92
C ILE A 123 15.42 3.75 2.11
N VAL A 124 15.78 2.93 1.11
CA VAL A 124 15.63 1.46 1.18
C VAL A 124 16.35 0.87 2.40
N ASP A 125 17.59 1.29 2.65
CA ASP A 125 18.39 0.80 3.78
C ASP A 125 17.80 1.23 5.14
N SER A 126 17.11 2.37 5.19
CA SER A 126 16.42 2.86 6.40
C SER A 126 15.04 2.23 6.63
N SER A 127 14.40 1.75 5.56
CA SER A 127 13.01 1.30 5.57
C SER A 127 12.73 0.19 6.58
N GLU A 128 13.64 -0.78 6.70
CA GLU A 128 13.47 -1.93 7.61
C GLU A 128 13.32 -1.52 9.07
N LYS A 129 14.13 -0.55 9.52
CA LYS A 129 14.08 -0.05 10.88
C LYS A 129 12.77 0.69 11.14
N LEU A 130 12.34 1.51 10.17
CA LEU A 130 11.10 2.25 10.24
C LEU A 130 9.89 1.32 10.31
N TYR A 131 9.84 0.30 9.46
CA TYR A 131 8.77 -0.70 9.47
C TYR A 131 8.71 -1.44 10.80
N HIS A 132 9.87 -1.85 11.33
CA HIS A 132 9.91 -2.55 12.61
C HIS A 132 9.40 -1.68 13.75
N SER A 133 9.83 -0.41 13.84
CA SER A 133 9.38 0.48 14.93
C SER A 133 7.88 0.74 14.90
N VAL A 134 7.30 0.94 13.71
CA VAL A 134 5.86 1.20 13.56
C VAL A 134 5.01 0.02 14.05
N LEU A 135 5.46 -1.20 13.80
CA LEU A 135 4.67 -2.41 14.05
C LEU A 135 4.86 -3.00 15.45
N THR A 136 5.91 -2.61 16.17
CA THR A 136 6.11 -3.03 17.56
C THR A 136 5.29 -2.22 18.55
N GLU A 137 4.86 -1.02 18.17
CA GLU A 137 4.27 -0.05 19.10
C GLU A 137 2.74 -0.01 19.06
N THR A 138 2.11 -0.41 17.96
CA THR A 138 0.67 -0.21 17.75
C THR A 138 0.11 -1.17 16.70
N ASP A 139 -1.09 -1.70 16.97
CA ASP A 139 -1.82 -2.55 16.02
C ASP A 139 -2.12 -1.79 14.72
N PHE A 140 -2.08 -2.51 13.59
CA PHE A 140 -2.25 -1.90 12.27
C PHE A 140 -3.62 -1.22 12.09
N SER A 141 -4.67 -1.78 12.69
CA SER A 141 -6.03 -1.18 12.69
C SER A 141 -6.07 0.17 13.40
N THR A 142 -5.31 0.30 14.50
CA THR A 142 -5.21 1.56 15.26
C THR A 142 -4.48 2.62 14.43
N LEU A 143 -3.39 2.26 13.77
CA LEU A 143 -2.67 3.18 12.87
C LEU A 143 -3.57 3.68 11.73
N LEU A 144 -4.35 2.79 11.11
CA LEU A 144 -5.31 3.15 10.07
C LEU A 144 -6.39 4.11 10.59
N THR A 145 -6.95 3.84 11.78
CA THR A 145 -8.01 4.65 12.38
C THR A 145 -7.54 6.07 12.67
N GLN A 146 -6.27 6.23 13.06
CA GLN A 146 -5.68 7.53 13.35
C GLN A 146 -5.29 8.33 12.09
N HIS A 147 -5.10 7.65 10.95
CA HIS A 147 -4.63 8.26 9.72
C HIS A 147 -5.64 9.27 9.14
N THR A 148 -5.17 10.48 8.80
CA THR A 148 -6.02 11.59 8.34
C THR A 148 -6.91 11.22 7.14
N ASN A 149 -6.35 10.56 6.11
CA ASN A 149 -7.16 10.13 4.96
C ASN A 149 -8.26 9.12 5.32
N GLN A 150 -8.09 8.33 6.38
CA GLN A 150 -9.16 7.46 6.86
C GLN A 150 -10.25 8.30 7.53
N ARG A 151 -9.87 9.18 8.45
CA ARG A 151 -10.82 10.00 9.22
C ARG A 151 -11.62 10.96 8.35
N GLU A 152 -11.00 11.56 7.35
CA GLU A 152 -11.63 12.57 6.51
C GLU A 152 -12.38 11.99 5.31
N ARG A 153 -11.92 10.84 4.79
CA ARG A 153 -12.37 10.33 3.48
C ARG A 153 -12.73 8.85 3.47
N GLY A 154 -12.53 8.13 4.57
CA GLY A 154 -12.70 6.68 4.63
C GLY A 154 -11.78 5.94 3.66
N ALA A 155 -10.61 6.50 3.33
CA ALA A 155 -9.74 5.97 2.27
C ALA A 155 -9.31 4.51 2.50
N TYR A 156 -9.27 4.07 3.76
CA TYR A 156 -8.85 2.74 4.18
C TYR A 156 -10.02 1.88 4.67
N ALA A 157 -11.28 2.23 4.39
CA ALA A 157 -12.47 1.52 4.89
C ALA A 157 -12.36 -0.01 4.77
N VAL A 158 -12.07 -0.51 3.56
CA VAL A 158 -11.86 -1.95 3.29
C VAL A 158 -10.71 -2.52 4.11
N THR A 159 -9.58 -1.80 4.15
CA THR A 159 -8.35 -2.23 4.83
C THR A 159 -8.52 -2.24 6.34
N LEU A 160 -9.29 -1.30 6.89
CA LEU A 160 -9.55 -1.20 8.32
C LEU A 160 -10.46 -2.33 8.78
N VAL A 161 -11.52 -2.66 8.03
CA VAL A 161 -12.36 -3.83 8.32
C VAL A 161 -11.52 -5.12 8.29
N THR A 162 -10.70 -5.34 7.26
CA THR A 162 -9.85 -6.54 7.21
C THR A 162 -8.79 -6.56 8.30
N SER A 163 -8.28 -5.40 8.72
CA SER A 163 -7.35 -5.30 9.86
C SER A 163 -8.04 -5.64 11.18
N LEU A 164 -9.25 -5.15 11.45
CA LEU A 164 -9.99 -5.50 12.67
C LEU A 164 -10.28 -7.00 12.74
N ILE A 165 -10.60 -7.62 11.60
CA ILE A 165 -10.74 -9.09 11.50
C ILE A 165 -9.42 -9.79 11.81
N ASN A 166 -8.31 -9.31 11.24
CA ASN A 166 -6.97 -9.84 11.48
C ASN A 166 -6.57 -9.76 12.97
N ASP A 167 -6.95 -8.67 13.63
CA ASP A 167 -6.64 -8.41 15.04
C ASP A 167 -7.57 -9.20 15.99
N GLY A 168 -8.55 -9.93 15.44
CA GLY A 168 -9.52 -10.74 16.19
C GLY A 168 -10.71 -9.95 16.74
N ASP A 169 -10.79 -8.64 16.50
CA ASP A 169 -11.90 -7.80 16.92
C ASP A 169 -13.06 -7.83 15.92
N ARG A 170 -13.75 -8.96 15.92
CA ARG A 170 -14.87 -9.23 15.02
C ARG A 170 -16.06 -8.29 15.24
N ASN A 171 -16.28 -7.85 16.48
CA ASN A 171 -17.38 -6.95 16.81
C ASN A 171 -17.11 -5.56 16.22
N ALA A 172 -15.92 -5.00 16.44
CA ALA A 172 -15.55 -3.73 15.83
C ALA A 172 -15.55 -3.81 14.29
N ALA A 173 -15.11 -4.93 13.72
CA ALA A 173 -15.19 -5.15 12.28
C ALA A 173 -16.65 -5.13 11.76
N ALA A 174 -17.57 -5.79 12.47
CA ALA A 174 -18.98 -5.83 12.10
C ALA A 174 -19.66 -4.46 12.24
N ASP A 175 -19.40 -3.75 13.34
CA ASP A 175 -19.94 -2.40 13.58
C ASP A 175 -19.48 -1.43 12.49
N LEU A 176 -18.18 -1.43 12.18
CA LEU A 176 -17.61 -0.58 11.15
C LEU A 176 -18.15 -0.91 9.75
N ALA A 177 -18.24 -2.21 9.41
CA ALA A 177 -18.83 -2.64 8.14
C ALA A 177 -20.31 -2.22 8.03
N THR A 178 -21.07 -2.32 9.13
CA THR A 178 -22.48 -1.86 9.18
C THR A 178 -22.58 -0.36 8.94
N ALA A 179 -21.71 0.44 9.56
CA ALA A 179 -21.71 1.89 9.40
C ALA A 179 -21.41 2.30 7.94
N TYR A 180 -20.49 1.62 7.26
CA TYR A 180 -20.23 1.88 5.84
C TYR A 180 -21.34 1.37 4.92
N ASP A 181 -21.90 0.18 5.17
CA ASP A 181 -22.94 -0.39 4.32
C ASP A 181 -24.27 0.37 4.42
N SER A 182 -24.60 0.89 5.61
CA SER A 182 -25.77 1.75 5.82
C SER A 182 -25.57 3.19 5.30
N GLY A 183 -24.34 3.58 5.00
CA GLY A 183 -23.98 4.93 4.55
C GLY A 183 -23.83 5.95 5.68
N GLU A 184 -23.84 5.52 6.95
CA GLU A 184 -23.47 6.36 8.10
C GLU A 184 -22.04 6.90 7.94
N LEU A 185 -21.12 6.03 7.53
CA LEU A 185 -19.76 6.39 7.13
C LEU A 185 -19.62 6.39 5.61
N ARG A 186 -18.75 7.25 5.09
CA ARG A 186 -18.45 7.36 3.66
C ARG A 186 -17.01 6.97 3.38
N SER A 187 -16.83 6.20 2.30
CA SER A 187 -15.53 5.85 1.75
C SER A 187 -15.35 6.49 0.38
N CYS A 188 -14.18 7.08 0.13
CA CYS A 188 -13.76 7.47 -1.20
C CYS A 188 -13.22 6.31 -2.03
N MET A 189 -13.08 5.12 -1.42
CA MET A 189 -12.63 3.88 -2.05
C MET A 189 -13.71 2.82 -1.84
N ASN A 190 -14.64 2.74 -2.80
CA ASN A 190 -15.70 1.73 -2.78
C ASN A 190 -15.28 0.50 -3.56
N LEU A 191 -15.42 -0.65 -2.92
CA LEU A 191 -15.18 -1.95 -3.53
C LEU A 191 -16.49 -2.73 -3.57
N SER A 192 -16.79 -3.31 -4.72
CA SER A 192 -17.95 -4.16 -4.92
C SER A 192 -17.59 -5.38 -5.75
N CYS A 193 -18.19 -6.52 -5.44
CA CYS A 193 -18.11 -7.75 -6.23
C CYS A 193 -19.53 -8.18 -6.57
N ASP A 194 -19.79 -8.46 -7.86
CA ASP A 194 -21.11 -8.89 -8.36
C ASP A 194 -22.28 -7.99 -7.91
N GLY A 195 -22.03 -6.68 -7.84
CA GLY A 195 -23.02 -5.68 -7.44
C GLY A 195 -23.24 -5.55 -5.93
N VAL A 196 -22.54 -6.34 -5.10
CA VAL A 196 -22.63 -6.27 -3.64
C VAL A 196 -21.42 -5.51 -3.08
N SER A 197 -21.67 -4.62 -2.11
CA SER A 197 -20.61 -3.86 -1.44
C SER A 197 -19.67 -4.80 -0.68
N PHE A 198 -18.38 -4.46 -0.59
CA PHE A 198 -17.44 -5.20 0.26
C PHE A 198 -17.95 -5.28 1.71
N HIS A 199 -18.50 -4.19 2.24
CA HIS A 199 -18.95 -4.14 3.62
C HIS A 199 -20.11 -5.10 3.89
N ARG A 200 -21.06 -5.25 2.96
CA ARG A 200 -22.11 -6.28 3.02
C ARG A 200 -21.51 -7.69 2.97
N LEU A 201 -20.59 -7.94 2.04
CA LEU A 201 -19.91 -9.24 1.93
C LEU A 201 -19.14 -9.59 3.22
N ALA A 202 -18.51 -8.60 3.85
CA ALA A 202 -17.80 -8.78 5.11
C ALA A 202 -18.74 -9.18 6.25
N LEU A 203 -19.92 -8.55 6.35
CA LEU A 203 -20.95 -8.93 7.33
C LEU A 203 -21.43 -10.38 7.12
N ASP A 204 -21.69 -10.77 5.87
CA ASP A 204 -22.13 -12.13 5.54
C ASP A 204 -21.02 -13.17 5.81
N TRP A 205 -19.76 -12.79 5.62
CA TRP A 205 -18.61 -13.63 5.96
C TRP A 205 -18.46 -13.78 7.48
N LEU A 206 -18.55 -12.67 8.22
CA LEU A 206 -18.46 -12.65 9.68
C LEU A 206 -19.54 -13.52 10.33
N ALA A 207 -20.77 -13.49 9.81
CA ALA A 207 -21.89 -14.28 10.31
C ALA A 207 -21.73 -15.79 10.08
N ARG A 208 -21.10 -16.21 8.97
CA ARG A 208 -20.91 -17.64 8.62
C ARG A 208 -19.90 -18.35 9.50
N GLU A 209 -18.85 -17.65 9.91
CA GLU A 209 -17.78 -18.18 10.78
C GLU A 209 -18.22 -18.33 12.26
N HIS A 210 -19.48 -18.02 12.60
CA HIS A 210 -20.09 -18.28 13.92
C HIS A 210 -20.80 -19.65 14.02
N HIS A 211 -20.77 -20.46 12.95
CA HIS A 211 -21.33 -21.80 12.88
C HIS A 211 -20.24 -22.85 12.62
#